data_AF-D4U099-F1
#
_entry.id   AF-D4U099-F1
#
_cell.length_a   1.000
_cell.length_b   1.000
_cell.length_c   1.000
_cell.angle_alpha   90.00
_cell.angle_beta   90.00
_cell.angle_gamma   90.00
#
_symmetry.space_group_name_H-M   'P 1'
#
loop_
_entity.id
_entity.type
_entity.pdbx_description
1 polymer ?
#
loop_
_entity_poly.entity_id
_entity_poly.type
_entity_poly.pdbx_seq_one_letter_code
_entity_poly.pdbx_strand_id
1 'polypeptide(L)'
;WFEETRGTRIADARIVEAASTGADVVATACPFCSQMLGSASGTSAGFVSSDADQGGANNDAATASSGGKLPEVRDVAVMLLESVKRGQ
;
A
#
# COMPACT_ATOMS: atom_id res chain seq x y z
N TRP A 1 -1.12 15.09 -11.01
CA TRP A 1 0.15 14.79 -10.31
C TRP A 1 1.20 14.67 -11.38
N PHE A 2 2.29 15.37 -11.13
CA PHE A 2 3.40 15.56 -12.05
C PHE A 2 4.58 14.85 -11.39
N GLU A 3 5.17 13.91 -12.08
CA GLU A 3 6.36 13.21 -11.60
C GLU A 3 7.57 14.13 -11.76
N GLU A 4 8.25 14.41 -10.65
CA GLU A 4 9.56 15.04 -10.68
C GLU A 4 10.57 14.00 -11.17
N THR A 5 11.32 14.32 -12.23
CA THR A 5 12.23 13.36 -12.89
C THR A 5 13.60 13.23 -12.23
N ARG A 6 13.82 13.87 -11.07
CA ARG A 6 15.10 13.84 -10.36
C ARG A 6 14.99 13.07 -9.05
N GLY A 7 15.63 11.90 -9.01
CA GLY A 7 15.76 11.10 -7.80
C GLY A 7 14.64 10.07 -7.64
N THR A 8 14.01 10.06 -6.47
CA THR A 8 12.98 9.09 -6.10
C THR A 8 11.63 9.47 -6.68
N ARG A 9 10.95 8.51 -7.32
CA ARG A 9 9.57 8.73 -7.78
C ARG A 9 8.69 9.02 -6.58
N ILE A 10 7.86 10.03 -6.67
CA ILE A 10 7.06 10.45 -5.51
C ILE A 10 5.98 9.41 -5.15
N ALA A 11 5.59 8.53 -6.10
CA ALA A 11 4.76 7.36 -5.80
C ALA A 11 5.48 6.38 -4.86
N ASP A 12 6.75 6.07 -5.15
CA ASP A 12 7.57 5.18 -4.34
C ASP A 12 7.89 5.80 -2.97
N ALA A 13 8.20 7.09 -2.92
CA ALA A 13 8.42 7.78 -1.65
C ALA A 13 7.20 7.69 -0.74
N ARG A 14 6.00 8.01 -1.27
CA ARG A 14 4.77 8.04 -0.47
C ARG A 14 4.33 6.66 0.02
N ILE A 15 4.46 5.62 -0.81
CA ILE A 15 4.08 4.27 -0.38
C ILE A 15 5.05 3.73 0.67
N VAL A 16 6.35 4.08 0.58
CA VAL A 16 7.35 3.71 1.58
C VAL A 16 7.18 4.50 2.87
N GLU A 17 6.84 5.79 2.79
CA GLU A 17 6.43 6.58 3.95
C GLU A 17 5.22 5.95 4.66
N ALA A 18 4.20 5.54 3.91
CA ALA A 18 3.05 4.83 4.47
C ALA A 18 3.48 3.50 5.14
N ALA A 19 4.32 2.70 4.48
CA ALA A 19 4.85 1.47 5.04
C ALA A 19 5.63 1.70 6.35
N SER A 20 6.37 2.81 6.45
CA SER A 20 7.17 3.14 7.64
C SER A 20 6.31 3.38 8.90
N THR A 21 5.02 3.67 8.73
CA THR A 21 4.07 3.78 9.85
C THR A 21 3.62 2.43 10.42
N GLY A 22 3.97 1.32 9.75
CA GLY A 22 3.48 -0.02 10.06
C GLY A 22 2.06 -0.28 9.54
N ALA A 23 1.57 0.54 8.60
CA ALA A 23 0.27 0.32 7.99
C ALA A 23 0.31 -0.88 7.02
N ASP A 24 -0.65 -1.79 7.16
CA ASP A 24 -0.89 -2.87 6.19
C ASP A 24 -1.74 -2.41 5.00
N VAL A 25 -2.56 -1.38 5.20
CA VAL A 25 -3.52 -0.86 4.22
C VAL A 25 -3.49 0.67 4.19
N VAL A 26 -3.45 1.23 2.99
CA VAL A 26 -3.70 2.66 2.73
C VAL A 26 -5.06 2.80 2.06
N ALA A 27 -6.04 3.33 2.80
CA ALA A 27 -7.38 3.59 2.29
C ALA A 27 -7.46 4.97 1.62
N THR A 28 -8.00 5.05 0.42
CA THR A 28 -8.18 6.30 -0.34
C THR A 28 -9.61 6.44 -0.84
N ALA A 29 -10.13 7.68 -0.79
CA ALA A 29 -11.41 8.06 -1.40
C ALA A 29 -11.21 8.84 -2.72
N CYS A 30 -9.97 9.07 -3.12
CA CYS A 30 -9.63 9.79 -4.35
C CYS A 30 -9.12 8.80 -5.40
N PRO A 31 -9.79 8.68 -6.58
CA PRO A 31 -9.39 7.71 -7.61
C PRO A 31 -7.98 7.98 -8.16
N PHE A 32 -7.55 9.23 -8.10
CA PHE A 32 -6.22 9.62 -8.54
C PHE A 32 -5.12 9.19 -7.56
N CYS A 33 -5.40 9.25 -6.26
CA CYS A 33 -4.48 8.73 -5.25
C CYS A 33 -4.36 7.21 -5.36
N SER A 34 -5.44 6.50 -5.69
CA SER A 34 -5.40 5.05 -5.95
C SER A 34 -4.47 4.72 -7.10
N GLN A 35 -4.57 5.45 -8.22
CA GLN A 35 -3.68 5.28 -9.36
C GLN A 35 -2.21 5.59 -9.02
N MET A 36 -1.98 6.70 -8.31
CA MET A 36 -0.62 7.11 -7.97
C MET A 36 0.06 6.09 -7.04
N LEU A 37 -0.57 5.75 -5.92
CA LEU A 37 -0.01 4.83 -4.93
C LEU A 37 0.00 3.38 -5.43
N GLY A 38 -1.02 2.96 -6.19
CA GLY A 38 -1.08 1.61 -6.76
C GLY A 38 -0.01 1.34 -7.82
N SER A 39 0.60 2.39 -8.39
CA SER A 39 1.72 2.26 -9.34
C SER A 39 3.11 2.18 -8.68
N ALA A 40 3.17 2.30 -7.35
CA ALA A 40 4.41 2.36 -6.60
C ALA A 40 5.00 0.95 -6.37
N SER A 41 6.29 0.78 -6.65
CA SER A 41 7.04 -0.46 -6.37
C SER A 41 8.01 -0.31 -5.21
N GLY A 42 8.22 0.92 -4.73
CA GLY A 42 9.20 1.26 -3.68
C GLY A 42 10.66 1.25 -4.16
N THR A 43 10.92 0.74 -5.36
CA THR A 43 12.28 0.51 -5.89
C THR A 43 13.09 1.79 -5.98
N SER A 44 12.51 2.90 -6.46
CA SER A 44 13.25 4.18 -6.55
C SER A 44 13.47 4.86 -5.20
N ALA A 45 12.82 4.38 -4.14
CA ALA A 45 13.05 4.76 -2.75
C ALA A 45 14.03 3.82 -2.02
N GLY A 46 14.66 2.87 -2.74
CA GLY A 46 15.57 1.89 -2.14
C GLY A 46 14.85 0.82 -1.31
N PHE A 47 13.52 0.74 -1.41
CA PHE A 47 12.73 -0.31 -0.78
C PHE A 47 12.73 -1.54 -1.67
N VAL A 48 13.20 -2.67 -1.12
CA VAL A 48 13.13 -3.99 -1.76
C VAL A 48 12.14 -4.83 -0.97
N SER A 49 10.98 -5.11 -1.57
CA SER A 49 9.99 -5.99 -0.96
C SER A 49 10.58 -7.40 -0.86
N SER A 50 10.37 -8.06 0.27
CA SER A 50 10.89 -9.42 0.51
C SER A 50 10.03 -10.53 -0.12
N ASP A 51 8.99 -10.16 -0.87
CA ASP A 51 7.99 -11.10 -1.42
C ASP A 51 8.28 -11.45 -2.89
N ALA A 52 9.17 -12.42 -3.10
CA ALA A 52 9.21 -13.23 -4.31
C ALA A 52 8.79 -14.67 -3.98
N ASP A 53 7.67 -14.86 -3.26
CA ASP A 53 6.90 -16.11 -3.22
C ASP A 53 5.51 -15.86 -2.60
N GLN A 54 4.44 -15.83 -3.40
CA GLN A 54 3.07 -15.67 -2.90
C GLN A 54 2.25 -16.92 -3.23
N GLY A 55 2.48 -17.98 -2.46
CA GLY A 55 1.58 -19.11 -2.32
C GLY A 55 0.78 -19.02 -1.02
N GLY A 56 -0.47 -18.54 -1.11
CA GLY A 56 -1.60 -18.96 -0.26
C GLY A 56 -1.64 -18.57 1.24
N ALA A 57 -2.82 -18.09 1.63
CA ALA A 57 -3.47 -18.14 2.94
C ALA A 57 -3.24 -16.97 3.95
N ASN A 58 -4.40 -16.39 4.31
CA ASN A 58 -4.70 -15.48 5.42
C ASN A 58 -3.81 -15.63 6.64
N ASN A 59 -3.49 -14.53 7.34
CA ASN A 59 -3.35 -14.48 8.79
C ASN A 59 -3.55 -13.06 9.33
N ASP A 60 -4.58 -12.89 10.16
CA ASP A 60 -4.65 -11.83 11.17
C ASP A 60 -3.52 -12.04 12.18
N ALA A 61 -2.52 -11.16 12.19
CA ALA A 61 -1.59 -11.03 13.31
C ALA A 61 -0.88 -9.67 13.26
N ALA A 62 -1.30 -8.78 14.16
CA ALA A 62 -0.58 -7.57 14.50
C ALA A 62 0.83 -7.94 15.02
N THR A 63 1.85 -7.70 14.20
CA THR A 63 3.23 -7.58 14.67
C THR A 63 3.92 -6.50 13.85
N ALA A 64 4.23 -5.39 14.53
CA ALA A 64 5.00 -4.27 14.02
C ALA A 64 6.42 -4.74 13.65
N SER A 65 6.58 -5.28 12.45
CA SER A 65 7.87 -5.58 11.87
C SER A 65 8.28 -4.38 11.03
N SER A 66 9.29 -3.64 11.51
CA SER A 66 9.92 -2.50 10.83
C SER A 66 10.76 -2.91 9.61
N GLY A 67 10.29 -3.91 8.87
CA GLY A 67 10.83 -4.47 7.64
C GLY A 67 9.68 -5.12 6.87
N GLY A 68 8.62 -4.34 6.65
CA GLY A 68 7.32 -4.81 6.15
C GLY A 68 7.15 -4.59 4.65
N LYS A 69 6.36 -5.48 4.03
CA LYS A 69 5.79 -5.35 2.69
C LYS A 69 5.13 -3.96 2.49
N LEU A 70 5.07 -3.48 1.25
CA LEU A 70 4.30 -2.26 0.95
C LEU A 70 2.81 -2.46 1.30
N PRO A 71 2.14 -1.44 1.85
CA PRO A 71 0.72 -1.52 2.16
C PRO A 71 -0.14 -1.72 0.92
N GLU A 72 -1.24 -2.44 1.07
CA GLU A 72 -2.27 -2.55 0.05
C GLU A 72 -3.03 -1.22 -0.10
N VAL A 73 -3.24 -0.77 -1.33
CA VAL A 73 -4.05 0.43 -1.59
C VAL A 73 -5.50 0.03 -1.81
N ARG A 74 -6.41 0.51 -0.95
CA ARG A 74 -7.83 0.16 -0.97
C ARG A 74 -8.73 1.38 -1.17
N ASP A 75 -9.84 1.18 -1.86
CA ASP A 75 -10.88 2.20 -2.00
C ASP A 75 -11.81 2.19 -0.77
N VAL A 76 -12.02 3.36 -0.16
CA VAL A 76 -12.84 3.52 1.06
C VAL A 76 -14.28 3.06 0.82
N ALA A 77 -14.88 3.38 -0.33
CA ALA A 77 -16.26 3.02 -0.61
C ALA A 77 -16.42 1.50 -0.77
N VAL A 78 -15.43 0.83 -1.38
CA VAL A 78 -15.41 -0.64 -1.48
C VAL A 78 -15.27 -1.28 -0.11
N MET A 79 -14.37 -0.79 0.76
CA MET A 79 -14.22 -1.32 2.12
C MET A 79 -15.50 -1.19 2.95
N LEU A 80 -16.20 -0.05 2.82
CA LEU A 80 -17.49 0.15 3.48
C LEU A 80 -18.55 -0.82 2.94
N LEU A 81 -18.62 -1.01 1.62
CA LEU A 81 -19.54 -1.96 1.00
C LEU A 81 -19.28 -3.40 1.45
N GLU A 82 -18.03 -3.84 1.50
CA GLU A 82 -17.64 -5.16 2.00
C GLU A 82 -18.04 -5.35 3.46
N SER A 83 -17.87 -4.30 4.28
CA SER A 83 -18.24 -4.32 5.70
C SER A 83 -19.75 -4.48 5.89
N VAL A 84 -20.57 -3.78 5.08
CA VAL A 84 -22.02 -3.95 5.10
C VAL A 84 -22.43 -5.37 4.70
N LYS A 85 -21.85 -5.90 3.61
CA LYS A 85 -22.14 -7.26 3.14
C LYS A 85 -21.75 -8.34 4.15
N ARG A 86 -20.68 -8.13 4.92
CA ARG A 86 -20.23 -9.07 5.96
C ARG A 86 -21.18 -9.15 7.16
N GLY A 87 -21.98 -8.11 7.38
CA GLY A 87 -22.95 -8.03 8.48
C GLY A 87 -24.38 -8.45 8.11
N GLN A 88 -24.61 -8.90 6.87
CA GLN A 88 -25.89 -9.44 6.38
C GLN A 88 -25.84 -10.97 6.40
#